data_AF-A0A964AM45-F1
#
_entry.id   AF-A0A964AM45-F1
#
_cell.length_a   1.000
_cell.length_b   1.000
_cell.length_c   1.000
_cell.angle_alpha   90.00
_cell.angle_beta   90.00
_cell.angle_gamma   90.00
#
_symmetry.space_group_name_H-M   'P 1'
#
loop_
_entity.id
_entity.type
_entity.pdbx_description
1 polymer ?
#
loop_
_entity_poly.entity_id
_entity_poly.type
_entity_poly.pdbx_seq_one_letter_code
_entity_poly.pdbx_strand_id
1 'polypeptide(L)'
;MRGILLMLAGGCTPTVEDVSVLVDRCGGWQATVEARGDRVALQVNGAPAVIRAVNDGVARFSGQAPPGTALTFEASADGGPVATAAATLPVHVDTPLRFDGLRYTARPADTPMQFIARNTAAECPPELYTWSASLRPGGFERPLGPLPPVLRDEEIRTPPLPAGDYTLEVVVRAFWGEVRHDAVTLTLGGPLDADGDGHLTDRAFGGTDCDDADPARPSADEAPEIDGVDQDCDGRVDEGTAAYDDDRDGYAEREGDCDDADPDTHPLAPEVPGGGDNDCDGNVDE
;
A
#
# COMPACT_ATOMS: atom_id res chain seq x y z
N MET A 1 13.95 -84.02 -25.87
CA MET A 1 14.81 -83.13 -25.09
C MET A 1 15.20 -81.95 -25.96
N ARG A 2 14.57 -80.79 -25.79
CA ARG A 2 15.00 -79.53 -26.41
C ARG A 2 15.42 -78.61 -25.28
N GLY A 3 16.68 -78.19 -25.31
CA GLY A 3 17.31 -77.39 -24.26
C GLY A 3 16.61 -76.05 -24.10
N ILE A 4 16.30 -75.72 -22.86
CA ILE A 4 15.86 -74.40 -22.43
C ILE A 4 17.07 -73.48 -22.62
N LEU A 5 16.97 -72.58 -23.60
CA LEU A 5 17.86 -71.43 -23.73
C LEU A 5 17.51 -70.49 -22.58
N LEU A 6 18.36 -70.47 -21.54
CA LEU A 6 18.36 -69.43 -20.52
C LEU A 6 18.64 -68.11 -21.24
N MET A 7 17.59 -67.32 -21.50
CA MET A 7 17.78 -65.89 -21.70
C MET A 7 18.19 -65.35 -20.33
N LEU A 8 19.48 -65.07 -20.17
CA LEU A 8 19.96 -64.21 -19.11
C LEU A 8 19.21 -62.89 -19.27
N ALA A 9 18.26 -62.63 -18.37
CA ALA A 9 17.80 -61.28 -18.12
C ALA A 9 19.06 -60.47 -17.80
N GLY A 10 19.54 -59.66 -18.75
CA GLY A 10 20.50 -58.61 -18.44
C GLY A 10 19.83 -57.77 -17.36
N GLY A 11 20.27 -57.94 -16.12
CA GLY A 11 19.70 -57.22 -15.00
C GLY A 11 19.85 -55.75 -15.28
N CYS A 12 18.75 -55.04 -15.49
CA CYS A 12 18.71 -53.60 -15.36
C CYS A 12 18.99 -53.31 -13.89
N THR A 13 20.26 -53.28 -13.51
CA THR A 13 20.67 -52.76 -12.21
C THR A 13 20.16 -51.34 -12.14
N PRO A 14 19.36 -50.98 -11.13
CA PRO A 14 18.87 -49.63 -11.02
C PRO A 14 20.04 -48.70 -10.75
N THR A 15 20.12 -47.63 -11.52
CA THR A 15 21.24 -46.67 -11.48
C THR A 15 20.74 -45.27 -11.76
N VAL A 16 21.33 -44.28 -11.09
CA VAL A 16 21.22 -42.88 -11.48
C VAL A 16 22.22 -42.62 -12.61
N GLU A 17 21.74 -42.08 -13.72
CA GLU A 17 22.53 -41.74 -14.91
C GLU A 17 23.05 -40.29 -14.84
N ASP A 18 22.21 -39.36 -14.39
CA ASP A 18 22.57 -37.94 -14.21
C ASP A 18 21.78 -37.27 -13.08
N VAL A 19 22.39 -36.24 -12.47
CA VAL A 19 21.73 -35.33 -11.53
C VAL A 19 22.05 -33.90 -11.94
N SER A 20 21.08 -33.22 -12.55
CA SER A 20 21.21 -31.82 -12.95
C SER A 20 20.42 -30.92 -11.99
N VAL A 21 21.02 -29.79 -11.62
CA VAL A 21 20.43 -28.85 -10.64
C VAL A 21 20.40 -27.45 -11.25
N LEU A 22 19.22 -26.83 -11.20
CA LEU A 22 18.99 -25.43 -11.52
C LEU A 22 18.66 -24.70 -10.22
N VAL A 23 19.21 -23.50 -10.07
CA VAL A 23 19.01 -22.64 -8.90
C VAL A 23 18.59 -21.26 -9.35
N ASP A 24 17.69 -20.63 -8.59
CA ASP A 24 17.30 -19.23 -8.79
C ASP A 24 17.86 -18.32 -7.69
N ARG A 25 17.70 -17.01 -7.88
CA ARG A 25 18.22 -15.98 -6.97
C ARG A 25 17.40 -15.80 -5.69
N CYS A 26 16.22 -16.39 -5.61
CA CYS A 26 15.30 -16.32 -4.47
C CYS A 26 15.44 -17.56 -3.57
N GLY A 27 16.42 -18.42 -3.87
CA GLY A 27 16.69 -19.63 -3.11
C GLY A 27 15.85 -20.83 -3.53
N GLY A 28 15.13 -20.73 -4.65
CA GLY A 28 14.48 -21.88 -5.26
C GLY A 28 15.48 -22.74 -5.99
N TRP A 29 15.24 -24.05 -5.96
CA TRP A 29 16.04 -25.02 -6.71
C TRP A 29 15.15 -26.08 -7.35
N GLN A 30 15.63 -26.59 -8.48
CA GLN A 30 15.02 -27.71 -9.19
C GLN A 30 16.11 -28.73 -9.49
N ALA A 31 15.91 -29.97 -9.07
CA ALA A 31 16.80 -31.09 -9.37
C ALA A 31 16.08 -32.06 -10.31
N THR A 32 16.74 -32.40 -11.41
CA THR A 32 16.31 -33.42 -12.35
C THR A 32 17.25 -34.61 -12.24
N VAL A 33 16.70 -35.77 -11.91
CA VAL A 33 17.45 -37.02 -11.77
C VAL A 33 17.04 -37.94 -12.91
N GLU A 34 17.99 -38.25 -13.79
CA GLU A 34 17.82 -39.27 -14.82
C GLU A 34 18.25 -40.62 -14.26
N ALA A 35 17.39 -41.63 -14.34
CA ALA A 35 17.64 -42.92 -13.71
C ALA A 35 16.98 -44.08 -14.45
N ARG A 36 17.61 -45.25 -14.35
CA ARG A 36 16.98 -46.55 -14.64
C ARG A 36 16.46 -47.14 -13.34
N GLY A 37 15.15 -47.29 -13.25
CA GLY A 37 14.46 -47.80 -12.05
C GLY A 37 13.02 -47.30 -12.01
N ASP A 38 12.27 -47.75 -11.01
CA ASP A 38 10.87 -47.37 -10.79
C ASP A 38 10.76 -46.14 -9.88
N ARG A 39 11.70 -45.98 -8.93
CA ARG A 39 11.70 -44.87 -7.97
C ARG A 39 13.09 -44.28 -7.77
N VAL A 40 13.12 -42.96 -7.58
CA VAL A 40 14.30 -42.21 -7.15
C VAL A 40 14.07 -41.68 -5.75
N ALA A 41 15.04 -41.90 -4.88
CA ALA A 41 15.15 -41.26 -3.58
C ALA A 41 16.20 -40.13 -3.67
N LEU A 42 15.82 -38.91 -3.29
CA LEU A 42 16.71 -37.75 -3.27
C LEU A 42 16.84 -37.19 -1.84
N GLN A 43 18.05 -37.17 -1.28
CA GLN A 43 18.40 -36.44 -0.06
C GLN A 43 19.02 -35.10 -0.41
N VAL A 44 18.74 -34.07 0.39
CA VAL A 44 19.32 -32.73 0.25
C VAL A 44 19.96 -32.34 1.58
N ASN A 45 21.26 -32.04 1.58
CA ASN A 45 22.03 -31.75 2.80
C ASN A 45 21.88 -32.80 3.91
N GLY A 46 21.76 -34.09 3.54
CA GLY A 46 21.54 -35.19 4.48
C GLY A 46 20.14 -35.24 5.11
N ALA A 47 19.21 -34.38 4.67
CA ALA A 47 17.81 -34.47 5.07
C ALA A 47 17.16 -35.75 4.48
N PRO A 48 16.11 -36.29 5.14
CA PRO A 48 15.45 -37.51 4.70
C PRO A 48 15.05 -37.50 3.23
N ALA A 49 15.22 -38.65 2.57
CA ALA A 49 15.01 -38.73 1.13
C ALA A 49 13.55 -38.50 0.74
N VAL A 50 13.31 -37.64 -0.24
CA VAL A 50 12.03 -37.54 -0.93
C VAL A 50 12.03 -38.60 -2.03
N ILE A 51 11.00 -39.44 -2.06
CA ILE A 51 10.86 -40.51 -3.07
C ILE A 51 9.85 -40.10 -4.13
N ARG A 52 10.23 -40.20 -5.41
CA ARG A 52 9.32 -39.97 -6.55
C ARG A 52 9.40 -41.13 -7.54
N ALA A 53 8.28 -41.39 -8.21
CA ALA A 53 8.25 -42.30 -9.35
C ALA A 53 9.05 -41.71 -10.51
N VAL A 54 9.73 -42.57 -11.25
CA VAL A 54 10.48 -42.20 -12.45
C VAL A 54 9.52 -42.17 -13.64
N ASN A 55 9.35 -41.01 -14.26
CA ASN A 55 8.51 -40.84 -15.45
C ASN A 55 9.42 -40.64 -16.65
N ASP A 56 9.32 -41.53 -17.64
CA ASP A 56 10.15 -41.50 -18.86
C ASP A 56 11.66 -41.47 -18.56
N GLY A 57 12.09 -42.18 -17.51
CA GLY A 57 13.49 -42.20 -17.06
C GLY A 57 13.90 -40.99 -16.20
N VAL A 58 12.97 -40.09 -15.87
CA VAL A 58 13.28 -38.82 -15.18
C VAL A 58 12.41 -38.63 -13.92
N ALA A 59 13.05 -38.24 -12.83
CA ALA A 59 12.38 -37.75 -11.61
C ALA A 59 12.75 -36.27 -11.37
N ARG A 60 11.74 -35.43 -11.13
CA ARG A 60 11.94 -33.99 -10.87
C ARG A 60 11.59 -33.63 -9.43
N PHE A 61 12.46 -32.88 -8.80
CA PHE A 61 12.34 -32.39 -7.43
C PHE A 61 12.49 -30.87 -7.43
N SER A 62 11.84 -30.23 -6.48
CA SER A 62 12.00 -28.81 -6.24
C SER A 62 11.93 -28.53 -4.75
N GLY A 63 12.49 -27.41 -4.35
CA GLY A 63 12.42 -26.93 -2.99
C GLY A 63 12.93 -25.51 -2.87
N GLN A 64 12.96 -25.05 -1.62
CA GLN A 64 13.38 -23.71 -1.27
C GLN A 64 14.41 -23.78 -0.14
N ALA A 65 15.47 -22.99 -0.23
CA ALA A 65 16.46 -22.83 0.84
C ALA A 65 17.00 -21.38 0.85
N PRO A 66 17.61 -20.91 1.94
CA PRO A 66 18.16 -19.55 1.98
C PRO A 66 19.16 -19.28 0.85
N PRO A 67 19.15 -18.09 0.22
CA PRO A 67 20.20 -17.69 -0.72
C PRO A 67 21.60 -17.85 -0.11
N GLY A 68 22.59 -18.25 -0.91
CA GLY A 68 23.94 -18.55 -0.43
C GLY A 68 24.12 -19.93 0.21
N THR A 69 23.04 -20.70 0.42
CA THR A 69 23.17 -22.06 0.97
C THR A 69 23.89 -22.97 -0.01
N ALA A 70 24.91 -23.68 0.48
CA ALA A 70 25.50 -24.82 -0.22
C ALA A 70 24.55 -26.02 -0.09
N LEU A 71 24.16 -26.59 -1.23
CA LEU A 71 23.28 -27.75 -1.33
C LEU A 71 24.05 -28.94 -1.89
N THR A 72 23.99 -30.05 -1.17
CA THR A 72 24.45 -31.37 -1.62
C THR A 72 23.25 -32.26 -1.86
N PHE A 73 23.21 -32.87 -3.05
CA PHE A 73 22.13 -33.74 -3.50
C PHE A 73 22.66 -35.16 -3.60
N GLU A 74 22.00 -36.10 -2.93
CA GLU A 74 22.35 -37.53 -2.99
C GLU A 74 21.14 -38.30 -3.53
N ALA A 75 21.30 -38.89 -4.71
CA ALA A 75 20.23 -39.59 -5.42
C ALA A 75 20.53 -41.08 -5.53
N SER A 76 19.52 -41.92 -5.33
CA SER A 76 19.59 -43.37 -5.55
C SER A 76 18.33 -43.88 -6.23
N ALA A 77 18.49 -44.78 -7.20
CA ALA A 77 17.40 -45.46 -7.89
C ALA A 77 17.15 -46.83 -7.23
N ASP A 78 15.95 -47.08 -6.72
CA ASP A 78 15.53 -48.34 -6.07
C ASP A 78 16.54 -48.94 -5.07
N GLY A 79 17.27 -48.10 -4.33
CA GLY A 79 18.29 -48.53 -3.35
C GLY A 79 19.63 -48.95 -3.97
N GLY A 80 19.83 -48.68 -5.26
CA GLY A 80 21.09 -48.83 -5.97
C GLY A 80 22.15 -47.79 -5.59
N PRO A 81 23.27 -47.74 -6.33
CA PRO A 81 24.38 -46.82 -6.06
C PRO A 81 23.93 -45.35 -5.96
N VAL A 82 24.58 -44.60 -5.07
CA VAL A 82 24.30 -43.17 -4.85
C VAL A 82 25.10 -42.33 -5.83
N ALA A 83 24.41 -41.44 -6.55
CA ALA A 83 25.02 -40.36 -7.30
C ALA A 83 24.93 -39.06 -6.48
N THR A 84 25.96 -38.21 -6.60
CA THR A 84 26.00 -36.93 -5.89
C THR A 84 26.13 -35.75 -6.85
N ALA A 85 25.44 -34.67 -6.52
CA ALA A 85 25.61 -33.37 -7.15
C ALA A 85 25.68 -32.28 -6.08
N ALA A 86 26.32 -31.16 -6.40
CA ALA A 86 26.37 -30.02 -5.51
C ALA A 86 26.03 -28.74 -6.29
N ALA A 87 25.28 -27.86 -5.65
CA ALA A 87 25.01 -26.53 -6.15
C ALA A 87 25.13 -25.55 -4.99
N THR A 88 25.59 -24.33 -5.25
CA THR A 88 25.50 -23.25 -4.28
C THR A 88 24.43 -22.29 -4.77
N LEU A 89 23.44 -22.02 -3.93
CA LEU A 89 22.44 -21.00 -4.23
C LEU A 89 23.16 -19.66 -4.36
N PRO A 90 22.95 -18.90 -5.45
CA PRO A 90 23.62 -17.62 -5.62
C PRO A 90 23.31 -16.71 -4.42
N VAL A 91 24.35 -16.11 -3.84
CA VAL A 91 24.20 -15.02 -2.86
C VAL A 91 23.82 -13.78 -3.66
N HIS A 92 22.67 -13.20 -3.37
CA HIS A 92 22.32 -11.90 -3.90
C HIS A 92 22.74 -10.84 -2.88
N VAL A 93 23.58 -9.89 -3.31
CA VAL A 93 24.09 -8.79 -2.46
C VAL A 93 23.03 -7.71 -2.25
N ASP A 94 22.05 -7.63 -3.16
CA ASP A 94 20.82 -6.89 -2.92
C ASP A 94 19.85 -7.84 -2.23
N THR A 95 19.58 -7.58 -0.96
CA THR A 95 18.48 -8.20 -0.22
C THR A 95 17.20 -8.07 -1.05
N PRO A 96 16.51 -9.17 -1.43
CA PRO A 96 15.34 -9.09 -2.30
C PRO A 96 14.14 -8.40 -1.61
N LEU A 97 14.25 -8.19 -0.30
CA LEU A 97 13.41 -7.31 0.51
C LEU A 97 13.60 -5.84 0.12
N ARG A 98 12.94 -5.40 -0.96
CA ARG A 98 12.82 -3.99 -1.33
C ARG A 98 11.50 -3.40 -0.82
N PHE A 99 11.59 -2.58 0.22
CA PHE A 99 10.50 -1.77 0.77
C PHE A 99 10.82 -0.30 0.48
N ASP A 100 9.95 0.37 -0.26
CA ASP A 100 10.12 1.75 -0.74
C ASP A 100 9.26 2.74 0.06
N GLY A 101 9.52 2.78 1.36
CA GLY A 101 8.94 3.77 2.26
C GLY A 101 7.49 3.49 2.67
N LEU A 102 7.10 4.09 3.79
CA LEU A 102 5.71 4.34 4.14
C LEU A 102 5.31 5.74 3.65
N ARG A 103 4.18 5.84 2.96
CA ARG A 103 3.49 7.12 2.75
C ARG A 103 2.18 7.11 3.51
N TYR A 104 1.68 8.27 3.88
CA TYR A 104 0.36 8.39 4.48
C TYR A 104 -0.42 9.51 3.78
N THR A 105 -1.74 9.41 3.83
CA THR A 105 -2.63 10.51 3.47
C THR A 105 -3.29 10.99 4.74
N ALA A 106 -3.06 12.25 5.11
CA ALA A 106 -3.76 12.88 6.22
C ALA A 106 -5.27 12.93 5.90
N ARG A 107 -6.09 12.62 6.89
CA ARG A 107 -7.55 12.73 6.85
C ARG A 107 -8.03 13.32 8.18
N PRO A 108 -9.26 13.85 8.26
CA PRO A 108 -9.82 14.36 9.51
C PRO A 108 -9.70 13.37 10.66
N ALA A 109 -9.61 13.85 11.91
CA ALA A 109 -9.37 13.03 13.10
C ALA A 109 -10.31 11.82 13.24
N ASP A 110 -11.56 11.97 12.77
CA ASP A 110 -12.60 10.94 12.80
C ASP A 110 -12.62 9.99 11.60
N THR A 111 -11.66 10.11 10.68
CA THR A 111 -11.57 9.29 9.49
C THR A 111 -10.44 8.26 9.61
N PRO A 112 -10.65 7.00 9.14
CA PRO A 112 -9.59 6.03 9.03
C PRO A 112 -8.37 6.57 8.27
N MET A 113 -7.21 6.63 8.95
CA MET A 113 -5.96 6.99 8.28
C MET A 113 -5.56 5.89 7.30
N GLN A 114 -5.08 6.32 6.13
CA GLN A 114 -4.58 5.44 5.08
C GLN A 114 -3.06 5.54 5.00
N PHE A 115 -2.38 4.42 5.22
CA PHE A 115 -0.96 4.28 4.93
C PHE A 115 -0.77 3.46 3.67
N ILE A 116 0.19 3.86 2.86
CA ILE A 116 0.58 3.22 1.62
C ILE A 116 1.97 2.64 1.83
N ALA A 117 2.03 1.33 1.93
CA ALA A 117 3.29 0.59 1.95
C ALA A 117 3.64 0.16 0.51
N ARG A 118 4.81 0.57 0.03
CA ARG A 118 5.31 0.15 -1.29
C ARG A 118 6.26 -1.02 -1.17
N ASN A 119 5.79 -2.18 -1.60
CA ASN A 119 6.68 -3.28 -1.92
C ASN A 119 7.26 -3.05 -3.32
N THR A 120 8.59 -3.00 -3.43
CA THR A 120 9.32 -2.94 -4.70
C THR A 120 10.08 -4.25 -4.98
N ALA A 121 9.78 -5.33 -4.24
CA ALA A 121 10.32 -6.67 -4.47
C ALA A 121 9.76 -7.27 -5.77
N ALA A 122 10.20 -6.75 -6.91
CA ALA A 122 9.93 -7.31 -8.23
C ALA A 122 10.76 -8.57 -8.51
N GLU A 123 11.77 -8.86 -7.67
CA GLU A 123 12.77 -9.90 -7.95
C GLU A 123 12.36 -11.29 -7.47
N CYS A 124 11.52 -11.39 -6.43
CA CYS A 124 11.16 -12.67 -5.83
C CYS A 124 9.65 -12.83 -5.57
N PRO A 125 9.13 -14.07 -5.59
CA PRO A 125 7.72 -14.30 -5.38
C PRO A 125 7.23 -13.83 -3.99
N PRO A 126 6.11 -13.11 -3.92
CA PRO A 126 5.60 -12.51 -2.68
C PRO A 126 5.23 -13.53 -1.59
N GLU A 127 4.91 -14.77 -1.96
CA GLU A 127 4.65 -15.88 -1.05
C GLU A 127 5.85 -16.28 -0.18
N LEU A 128 7.06 -15.83 -0.52
CA LEU A 128 8.27 -16.06 0.27
C LEU A 128 8.39 -15.09 1.47
N TYR A 129 7.44 -14.17 1.61
CA TYR A 129 7.49 -13.10 2.59
C TYR A 129 6.20 -12.99 3.40
N THR A 130 6.38 -12.58 4.66
CA THR A 130 5.29 -12.20 5.56
C THR A 130 5.55 -10.79 6.07
N TRP A 131 4.49 -10.10 6.47
CA TRP A 131 4.65 -8.75 6.99
C TRP A 131 3.57 -8.38 7.99
N SER A 132 3.91 -7.44 8.88
CA SER A 132 3.04 -6.90 9.91
C SER A 132 3.18 -5.39 9.98
N ALA A 133 2.16 -4.74 10.52
CA ALA A 133 2.18 -3.30 10.81
C ALA A 133 1.68 -3.07 12.24
N SER A 134 2.33 -2.16 12.97
CA SER A 134 1.88 -1.75 14.31
C SER A 134 1.95 -0.24 14.45
N LEU A 135 0.89 0.34 14.99
CA LEU A 135 0.83 1.77 15.31
C LEU A 135 0.88 1.95 16.83
N ARG A 136 1.80 2.79 17.31
CA ARG A 136 1.92 3.14 18.74
C ARG A 136 1.80 4.64 18.92
N PRO A 137 1.15 5.14 20.01
CA PRO A 137 0.51 4.39 21.10
C PRO A 137 -0.91 3.86 20.78
N GLY A 138 -1.44 4.06 19.57
CA GLY A 138 -2.84 3.75 19.19
C GLY A 138 -3.29 2.27 19.27
N GLY A 139 -2.42 1.34 19.66
CA GLY A 139 -2.78 -0.06 19.91
C GLY A 139 -3.26 -0.83 18.67
N PHE A 140 -3.12 -0.26 17.48
CA PHE A 140 -3.44 -0.93 16.23
C PHE A 140 -2.32 -1.91 15.88
N GLU A 141 -2.68 -3.17 15.74
CA GLU A 141 -1.81 -4.20 15.20
C GLU A 141 -2.51 -4.87 14.02
N ARG A 142 -1.83 -4.84 12.87
CA ARG A 142 -2.14 -5.72 11.76
C ARG A 142 -1.24 -6.95 11.86
N PRO A 143 -1.80 -8.12 12.19
CA PRO A 143 -1.01 -9.32 12.42
C PRO A 143 -0.29 -9.76 11.14
N LEU A 144 0.73 -10.60 11.31
CA LEU A 144 1.51 -11.15 10.22
C LEU A 144 0.61 -11.81 9.16
N GLY A 145 0.66 -11.29 7.94
CA GLY A 145 -0.06 -11.81 6.78
C GLY A 145 0.86 -12.09 5.59
N PRO A 146 0.40 -12.87 4.59
CA PRO A 146 1.12 -13.03 3.34
C PRO A 146 1.29 -11.66 2.66
N LEU A 147 2.42 -11.45 2.00
CA LEU A 147 2.59 -10.25 1.18
C LEU A 147 1.65 -10.29 -0.03
N PRO A 148 0.97 -9.18 -0.37
CA PRO A 148 0.08 -9.14 -1.51
C PRO A 148 0.81 -9.55 -2.80
N PRO A 149 0.16 -10.31 -3.70
CA PRO A 149 0.80 -10.90 -4.87
C PRO A 149 1.21 -9.90 -5.97
N VAL A 150 0.85 -8.62 -5.83
CA VAL A 150 1.14 -7.57 -6.80
C VAL A 150 1.88 -6.45 -6.10
N LEU A 151 2.88 -5.86 -6.76
CA LEU A 151 3.50 -4.58 -6.40
C LEU A 151 2.42 -3.48 -6.42
N ARG A 152 1.63 -3.40 -5.37
CA ARG A 152 0.63 -2.38 -5.16
C ARG A 152 0.90 -1.71 -3.83
N ASP A 153 0.61 -0.43 -3.82
CA ASP A 153 0.45 0.39 -2.65
C ASP A 153 -0.56 -0.32 -1.73
N GLU A 154 -0.07 -1.03 -0.71
CA GLU A 154 -0.97 -1.68 0.24
C GLU A 154 -1.52 -0.59 1.15
N GLU A 155 -2.85 -0.47 1.15
CA GLU A 155 -3.57 0.40 2.04
C GLU A 155 -3.70 -0.24 3.45
N ILE A 156 -3.17 0.43 4.45
CA ILE A 156 -3.39 0.12 5.87
C ILE A 156 -4.40 1.14 6.39
N ARG A 157 -5.59 0.66 6.75
CA ARG A 157 -6.63 1.47 7.40
C ARG A 157 -6.54 1.30 8.90
N THR A 158 -6.52 2.41 9.62
CA THR A 158 -6.61 2.42 11.08
C THR A 158 -8.01 2.88 11.52
N PRO A 159 -8.48 2.57 12.74
CA PRO A 159 -9.59 3.28 13.33
C PRO A 159 -9.30 4.79 13.42
N PRO A 160 -10.32 5.64 13.61
CA PRO A 160 -10.09 7.03 14.02
C PRO A 160 -9.08 7.13 15.17
N LEU A 161 -8.14 8.07 15.06
CA LEU A 161 -7.05 8.23 16.01
C LEU A 161 -7.16 9.62 16.66
N PRO A 162 -7.17 9.73 18.01
CA PRO A 162 -7.18 11.03 18.67
C PRO A 162 -5.89 11.80 18.40
N ALA A 163 -5.88 13.10 18.71
CA ALA A 163 -4.66 13.91 18.71
C ALA A 163 -3.54 13.25 19.55
N GLY A 164 -2.31 13.31 19.05
CA GLY A 164 -1.12 12.74 19.67
C GLY A 164 -0.04 12.36 18.67
N ASP A 165 1.11 11.97 19.21
CA ASP A 165 2.23 11.45 18.42
C ASP A 165 2.08 9.95 18.19
N TYR A 166 2.20 9.54 16.93
CA TYR A 166 2.13 8.15 16.52
C TYR A 166 3.36 7.72 15.72
N THR A 167 3.77 6.48 15.91
CA THR A 167 4.74 5.80 15.06
C THR A 167 4.08 4.57 14.45
N LEU A 168 3.99 4.55 13.12
CA LEU A 168 3.66 3.33 12.39
C LEU A 168 4.95 2.62 12.03
N GLU A 169 5.10 1.40 12.53
CA GLU A 169 6.18 0.50 12.17
C GLU A 169 5.65 -0.61 11.24
N VAL A 170 6.36 -0.86 10.15
CA VAL A 170 6.15 -2.01 9.28
C VAL A 170 7.36 -2.93 9.33
N VAL A 171 7.09 -4.21 9.50
CA VAL A 171 8.10 -5.26 9.55
C VAL A 171 7.82 -6.25 8.44
N VAL A 172 8.81 -6.49 7.60
CA VAL A 172 8.75 -7.54 6.56
C VAL A 172 9.77 -8.62 6.89
N ARG A 173 9.35 -9.88 6.80
CA ARG A 173 10.15 -11.06 7.12
C ARG A 173 10.16 -11.99 5.93
N ALA A 174 11.36 -12.35 5.46
CA ALA A 174 11.51 -13.44 4.50
C ALA A 174 11.49 -14.81 5.19
N PHE A 175 11.10 -15.87 4.47
CA PHE A 175 11.07 -17.23 5.04
C PHE A 175 12.45 -17.70 5.55
N TRP A 176 13.54 -17.16 4.99
CA TRP A 176 14.92 -17.47 5.41
C TRP A 176 15.39 -16.66 6.62
N GLY A 177 14.50 -15.90 7.28
CA GLY A 177 14.76 -15.23 8.56
C GLY A 177 15.32 -13.81 8.44
N GLU A 178 15.51 -13.29 7.24
CA GLU A 178 15.87 -11.89 7.02
C GLU A 178 14.69 -10.96 7.36
N VAL A 179 14.97 -9.85 8.03
CA VAL A 179 13.96 -8.91 8.53
C VAL A 179 14.31 -7.49 8.11
N ARG A 180 13.31 -6.76 7.59
CA ARG A 180 13.40 -5.34 7.30
C ARG A 180 12.35 -4.56 8.09
N HIS A 181 12.79 -3.45 8.64
CA HIS A 181 11.95 -2.49 9.37
C HIS A 181 11.87 -1.19 8.59
N ASP A 182 10.71 -0.56 8.60
CA ASP A 182 10.52 0.83 8.20
C ASP A 182 9.49 1.49 9.11
N ALA A 183 9.63 2.78 9.34
CA ALA A 183 8.75 3.50 10.25
C ALA A 183 8.50 4.94 9.80
N VAL A 184 7.27 5.41 10.03
CA VAL A 184 6.90 6.81 9.87
C VAL A 184 6.36 7.33 11.20
N THR A 185 6.79 8.52 11.58
CA THR A 185 6.25 9.24 12.74
C THR A 185 5.35 10.36 12.25
N LEU A 186 4.20 10.53 12.89
CA LEU A 186 3.21 11.54 12.58
C LEU A 186 2.62 12.09 13.87
N THR A 187 2.28 13.37 13.89
CA THR A 187 1.62 14.04 15.01
C THR A 187 0.23 14.46 14.53
N LEU A 188 -0.81 13.87 15.13
CA LEU A 188 -2.20 14.30 14.95
C LEU A 188 -2.50 15.38 16.00
N GLY A 189 -3.24 16.43 15.66
CA GLY A 189 -3.45 17.58 16.56
C GLY A 189 -2.15 18.32 16.93
N GLY A 190 -1.20 18.39 15.99
CA GLY A 190 -0.02 19.25 16.10
C GLY A 190 -0.36 20.72 15.79
N PRO A 191 0.60 21.60 15.45
CA PRO A 191 0.34 22.99 15.03
C PRO A 191 -0.34 23.08 13.64
N LEU A 192 -1.06 22.04 13.24
CA LEU A 192 -1.80 21.92 11.99
C LEU A 192 -3.29 21.68 12.24
N ASP A 193 -3.70 21.46 13.50
CA ASP A 193 -5.06 21.24 14.03
C ASP A 193 -4.96 21.53 15.54
N ALA A 194 -4.68 22.80 15.85
CA ALA A 194 -4.26 23.19 17.18
C ALA A 194 -5.42 23.34 18.18
N ASP A 195 -6.64 23.51 17.70
CA ASP A 195 -7.87 23.54 18.50
C ASP A 195 -8.59 22.19 18.60
N GLY A 196 -8.25 21.22 17.74
CA GLY A 196 -8.69 19.84 17.84
C GLY A 196 -10.10 19.59 17.29
N ASP A 197 -10.58 20.43 16.36
CA ASP A 197 -11.87 20.22 15.67
C ASP A 197 -11.79 19.15 14.56
N GLY A 198 -10.58 18.70 14.22
CA GLY A 198 -10.34 17.67 13.22
C GLY A 198 -10.21 18.18 11.79
N HIS A 199 -10.19 19.49 11.59
CA HIS A 199 -9.83 20.17 10.35
C HIS A 199 -8.37 20.63 10.44
N LEU A 200 -7.67 20.60 9.30
CA LEU A 200 -6.27 21.04 9.25
C LEU A 200 -6.18 22.47 8.71
N THR A 201 -5.26 23.30 9.22
CA THR A 201 -5.02 24.65 8.68
C THR A 201 -4.15 24.72 7.43
N ASP A 202 -3.31 23.71 7.19
CA ASP A 202 -2.41 23.71 6.02
C ASP A 202 -3.10 23.14 4.76
N ARG A 203 -3.42 24.03 3.81
CA ARG A 203 -4.00 23.68 2.51
C ARG A 203 -3.13 22.73 1.67
N ALA A 204 -1.80 22.70 1.85
CA ALA A 204 -0.92 21.77 1.13
C ALA A 204 -1.16 20.31 1.52
N PHE A 205 -1.77 20.07 2.68
CA PHE A 205 -2.18 18.76 3.17
C PHE A 205 -3.69 18.53 3.05
N GLY A 206 -4.41 19.37 2.30
CA GLY A 206 -5.86 19.29 2.13
C GLY A 206 -6.65 19.86 3.30
N GLY A 207 -6.03 20.73 4.10
CA GLY A 207 -6.68 21.45 5.18
C GLY A 207 -7.77 22.40 4.72
N THR A 208 -8.83 22.48 5.51
CA THR A 208 -10.00 23.35 5.29
C THR A 208 -10.18 24.37 6.41
N ASP A 209 -9.41 24.29 7.50
CA ASP A 209 -9.53 25.21 8.61
C ASP A 209 -8.84 26.54 8.29
N CYS A 210 -9.52 27.63 8.58
CA CYS A 210 -9.06 28.99 8.41
C CYS A 210 -8.64 29.66 9.74
N ASP A 211 -8.92 29.03 10.90
CA ASP A 211 -8.57 29.52 12.23
C ASP A 211 -8.23 28.39 13.21
N ASP A 212 -6.95 27.98 13.24
CA ASP A 212 -6.36 26.90 14.08
C ASP A 212 -6.54 27.08 15.60
N ALA A 213 -7.21 28.13 16.04
CA ALA A 213 -7.41 28.47 17.44
C ALA A 213 -8.90 28.45 17.85
N ASP A 214 -9.81 28.21 16.92
CA ASP A 214 -11.26 28.26 17.11
C ASP A 214 -11.94 26.97 16.64
N PRO A 215 -12.22 26.02 17.55
CA PRO A 215 -12.74 24.70 17.19
C PRO A 215 -14.20 24.72 16.72
N ALA A 216 -14.78 25.91 16.55
CA ALA A 216 -16.07 26.12 15.92
C ALA A 216 -15.99 26.27 14.39
N ARG A 217 -14.78 26.32 13.82
CA ARG A 217 -14.55 26.45 12.38
C ARG A 217 -14.09 25.13 11.75
N PRO A 218 -14.15 25.01 10.41
CA PRO A 218 -15.17 25.62 9.58
C PRO A 218 -16.59 25.28 10.09
N SER A 219 -17.49 26.27 10.10
CA SER A 219 -18.92 26.05 10.28
C SER A 219 -19.57 25.48 9.01
N ALA A 220 -20.87 25.16 9.08
CA ALA A 220 -21.60 24.64 7.93
C ALA A 220 -22.03 25.73 6.93
N ASP A 221 -22.31 26.93 7.46
CA ASP A 221 -22.74 28.12 6.73
C ASP A 221 -22.15 29.34 7.47
N GLU A 222 -21.95 30.44 6.75
CA GLU A 222 -21.59 31.75 7.31
C GLU A 222 -22.70 32.28 8.25
N ALA A 223 -22.29 32.93 9.33
CA ALA A 223 -23.19 33.54 10.28
C ALA A 223 -23.81 34.83 9.70
N PRO A 224 -25.04 35.22 10.08
CA PRO A 224 -25.66 36.46 9.63
C PRO A 224 -25.05 37.73 10.26
N GLU A 225 -23.87 37.59 10.87
CA GLU A 225 -23.19 38.60 11.65
C GLU A 225 -22.12 39.23 10.76
N ILE A 226 -22.14 40.56 10.62
CA ILE A 226 -21.16 41.29 9.81
C ILE A 226 -19.98 41.61 10.72
N ASP A 227 -19.09 40.65 10.88
CA ASP A 227 -17.95 40.71 11.80
C ASP A 227 -16.58 40.63 11.08
N GLY A 228 -16.59 40.38 9.77
CA GLY A 228 -15.40 40.33 8.94
C GLY A 228 -14.60 39.04 9.10
N VAL A 229 -15.22 37.96 9.59
CA VAL A 229 -14.61 36.66 9.82
C VAL A 229 -15.24 35.63 8.88
N ASP A 230 -14.44 34.96 8.07
CA ASP A 230 -14.84 33.76 7.31
C ASP A 230 -15.04 32.59 8.29
N GLN A 231 -16.29 32.21 8.58
CA GLN A 231 -16.59 31.18 9.58
C GLN A 231 -16.70 29.79 8.96
N ASP A 232 -17.15 29.68 7.72
CA ASP A 232 -17.27 28.40 6.99
C ASP A 232 -16.01 28.02 6.18
N CYS A 233 -15.02 28.92 6.16
CA CYS A 233 -13.71 28.80 5.51
C CYS A 233 -13.78 28.61 3.99
N ASP A 234 -14.84 29.09 3.32
CA ASP A 234 -14.98 29.02 1.86
C ASP A 234 -14.13 30.09 1.12
N GLY A 235 -13.62 31.08 1.86
CA GLY A 235 -12.84 32.20 1.36
C GLY A 235 -13.65 33.45 1.03
N ARG A 236 -14.96 33.43 1.27
CA ARG A 236 -15.82 34.61 1.37
C ARG A 236 -15.94 35.01 2.84
N VAL A 237 -16.38 36.24 3.04
CA VAL A 237 -16.48 36.84 4.37
C VAL A 237 -17.80 37.59 4.40
N ASP A 238 -18.62 37.31 5.41
CA ASP A 238 -19.93 37.91 5.61
C ASP A 238 -20.90 37.72 4.40
N GLU A 239 -20.78 36.64 3.61
CA GLU A 239 -21.69 36.36 2.49
C GLU A 239 -23.13 36.05 2.92
N GLY A 240 -24.11 36.39 2.06
CA GLY A 240 -25.53 36.32 2.42
C GLY A 240 -25.93 37.31 3.52
N THR A 241 -25.11 38.33 3.75
CA THR A 241 -25.41 39.47 4.63
C THR A 241 -25.42 40.75 3.83
N ALA A 242 -26.01 41.81 4.41
CA ALA A 242 -26.14 43.12 3.77
C ALA A 242 -24.81 43.86 3.45
N ALA A 243 -23.65 43.23 3.70
CA ALA A 243 -22.32 43.82 3.51
C ALA A 243 -21.52 43.16 2.38
N TYR A 244 -21.94 41.98 1.91
CA TYR A 244 -21.29 41.27 0.85
C TYR A 244 -22.08 41.49 -0.44
N ASP A 245 -21.37 41.74 -1.54
CA ASP A 245 -21.92 41.96 -2.87
C ASP A 245 -22.27 40.59 -3.50
N ASP A 246 -23.53 40.16 -3.34
CA ASP A 246 -23.99 38.82 -3.69
C ASP A 246 -24.02 38.58 -5.22
N ASP A 247 -24.32 39.62 -6.01
CA ASP A 247 -24.42 39.54 -7.48
C ASP A 247 -23.15 39.98 -8.26
N ARG A 248 -22.23 40.66 -7.58
CA ARG A 248 -20.91 41.11 -8.05
C ARG A 248 -20.92 42.26 -9.04
N ASP A 249 -21.85 43.18 -8.93
CA ASP A 249 -21.84 44.41 -9.71
C ASP A 249 -20.97 45.54 -9.09
N GLY A 250 -20.55 45.35 -7.84
CA GLY A 250 -19.71 46.27 -7.09
C GLY A 250 -20.44 47.09 -6.02
N TYR A 251 -21.70 46.79 -5.71
CA TYR A 251 -22.49 47.43 -4.66
C TYR A 251 -23.22 46.39 -3.79
N ALA A 252 -23.00 46.41 -2.47
CA ALA A 252 -23.84 45.69 -1.51
C ALA A 252 -25.01 46.54 -0.99
N GLU A 253 -25.98 45.98 -0.27
CA GLU A 253 -27.12 46.77 0.26
C GLU A 253 -26.66 47.88 1.22
N ARG A 254 -25.60 47.64 1.99
CA ARG A 254 -24.97 48.69 2.83
C ARG A 254 -24.33 49.81 2.03
N GLU A 255 -24.00 49.57 0.77
CA GLU A 255 -23.41 50.53 -0.15
C GLU A 255 -24.47 51.28 -0.97
N GLY A 256 -25.74 50.88 -0.82
CA GLY A 256 -26.89 51.53 -1.43
C GLY A 256 -27.64 50.65 -2.41
N ASP A 257 -27.26 49.38 -2.56
CA ASP A 257 -27.98 48.43 -3.39
C ASP A 257 -29.39 48.16 -2.86
N CYS A 258 -30.38 48.21 -3.75
CA CYS A 258 -31.77 47.97 -3.44
C CYS A 258 -32.24 46.55 -3.76
N ASP A 259 -31.47 45.78 -4.54
CA ASP A 259 -31.64 44.35 -4.82
C ASP A 259 -30.28 43.69 -5.14
N ASP A 260 -29.47 43.43 -4.10
CA ASP A 260 -28.11 42.84 -4.18
C ASP A 260 -28.03 41.41 -4.78
N ALA A 261 -29.16 40.89 -5.27
CA ALA A 261 -29.23 39.65 -6.03
C ALA A 261 -29.39 39.87 -7.55
N ASP A 262 -29.47 41.13 -8.01
CA ASP A 262 -29.71 41.52 -9.39
C ASP A 262 -28.68 42.57 -9.89
N PRO A 263 -27.66 42.17 -10.68
CA PRO A 263 -26.54 43.03 -11.07
C PRO A 263 -26.92 44.15 -12.07
N ASP A 264 -28.20 44.23 -12.44
CA ASP A 264 -28.79 45.30 -13.24
C ASP A 264 -29.54 46.34 -12.36
N THR A 265 -29.50 46.20 -11.03
CA THR A 265 -30.23 47.04 -10.06
C THR A 265 -29.29 47.51 -8.95
N HIS A 266 -28.63 48.66 -9.15
CA HIS A 266 -27.61 49.19 -8.25
C HIS A 266 -27.45 50.72 -8.41
N PRO A 267 -26.79 51.46 -7.49
CA PRO A 267 -26.69 52.93 -7.49
C PRO A 267 -26.14 53.63 -8.76
N LEU A 268 -25.58 52.88 -9.70
CA LEU A 268 -25.04 53.38 -10.97
C LEU A 268 -25.66 52.67 -12.20
N ALA A 269 -26.68 51.85 -12.00
CA ALA A 269 -27.33 51.12 -13.08
C ALA A 269 -28.08 52.08 -13.99
N PRO A 270 -28.21 51.79 -15.30
CA PRO A 270 -29.10 52.54 -16.18
C PRO A 270 -30.57 52.19 -15.92
N GLU A 271 -31.42 53.20 -15.78
CA GLU A 271 -32.88 53.03 -15.71
C GLU A 271 -33.46 52.30 -16.93
N VAL A 272 -34.26 51.26 -16.66
CA VAL A 272 -34.93 50.46 -17.70
C VAL A 272 -36.43 50.79 -17.71
N PRO A 273 -36.98 51.25 -18.85
CA PRO A 273 -38.41 51.56 -18.94
C PRO A 273 -39.28 50.31 -18.72
N GLY A 274 -40.04 50.24 -17.63
CA GLY A 274 -40.99 49.13 -17.43
C GLY A 274 -41.17 48.57 -16.02
N GLY A 275 -40.65 49.21 -14.97
CA GLY A 275 -41.21 49.03 -13.62
C GLY A 275 -40.30 48.58 -12.48
N GLY A 276 -39.03 48.98 -12.48
CA GLY A 276 -38.14 48.93 -11.30
C GLY A 276 -37.49 50.30 -11.06
N ASP A 277 -36.97 50.52 -9.86
CA ASP A 277 -35.99 51.57 -9.55
C ASP A 277 -34.64 50.87 -9.70
N ASN A 278 -34.02 50.99 -10.87
CA ASN A 278 -32.80 50.26 -11.20
C ASN A 278 -31.57 50.98 -10.64
N ASP A 279 -31.60 52.31 -10.55
CA ASP A 279 -30.48 53.10 -10.05
C ASP A 279 -30.53 53.39 -8.55
N CYS A 280 -31.50 52.79 -7.85
CA CYS A 280 -31.73 52.86 -6.41
C CYS A 280 -31.80 54.30 -5.86
N ASP A 281 -32.28 55.27 -6.68
CA ASP A 281 -32.38 56.68 -6.30
C ASP A 281 -33.73 57.04 -5.64
N GLY A 282 -34.67 56.10 -5.63
CA GLY A 282 -36.01 56.22 -5.07
C GLY A 282 -37.08 56.66 -6.08
N ASN A 283 -36.75 56.82 -7.37
CA ASN A 283 -37.67 57.15 -8.45
C ASN A 283 -37.90 55.92 -9.35
N VAL A 284 -39.17 55.61 -9.63
CA VAL A 284 -39.55 54.50 -10.51
C VAL A 284 -39.99 55.09 -11.86
N ASP A 285 -39.34 54.70 -12.97
CA ASP A 285 -39.58 55.12 -14.37
C ASP A 285 -38.99 56.49 -14.81
N GLU A 286 -37.66 56.63 -14.88
CA GLU A 286 -36.98 57.78 -15.54
C GLU A 286 -36.80 57.67 -17.08
#